data_AF-A0AAJ1TJL9-F1
#
_entry.id   AF-A0AAJ1TJL9-F1
#
_cell.length_a   1.000
_cell.length_b   1.000
_cell.length_c   1.000
_cell.angle_alpha   90.00
_cell.angle_beta   90.00
_cell.angle_gamma   90.00
#
_symmetry.space_group_name_H-M   'P 1'
#
loop_
_entity.id
_entity.type
_entity.pdbx_description
1 polymer ?
#
loop_
_entity_poly.entity_id
_entity_poly.type
_entity_poly.pdbx_seq_one_letter_code
_entity_poly.pdbx_strand_id
1 'polypeptide(L)'
;MHQQSDGTYRARKITAELREASGEAVNHTRVARVMWASGIEGIRLRRRYHTTIPDPAAANAPDLIRRVFTAGKPNPEYVGDITYLPI
;
A
#
# COMPACT_ATOMS: atom_id res chain seq x y z
N MET A 1 -22.28 1.58 -8.84
CA MET A 1 -21.42 0.66 -8.05
C MET A 1 -20.06 1.27 -7.74
N HIS A 2 -19.14 1.47 -8.71
CA HIS A 2 -17.82 2.02 -8.38
C HIS A 2 -17.86 3.41 -7.72
N GLN A 3 -18.58 4.37 -8.30
CA GLN A 3 -18.74 5.71 -7.72
C GLN A 3 -19.49 5.68 -6.37
N GLN A 4 -20.48 4.79 -6.22
CA GLN A 4 -21.20 4.58 -4.94
C GLN A 4 -20.29 3.99 -3.85
N SER A 5 -19.13 3.42 -4.22
CA SER A 5 -18.13 2.87 -3.30
C SER A 5 -16.95 3.82 -3.06
N ASP A 6 -17.10 5.11 -3.40
CA ASP A 6 -16.02 6.12 -3.36
C ASP A 6 -14.76 5.68 -4.11
N GLY A 7 -14.95 4.94 -5.21
CA GLY A 7 -13.86 4.42 -6.02
C GLY A 7 -13.08 3.25 -5.41
N THR A 8 -13.57 2.66 -4.33
CA THR A 8 -12.88 1.56 -3.66
C THR A 8 -13.00 0.24 -4.42
N TYR A 9 -14.13 0.02 -5.11
CA TYR A 9 -14.43 -1.30 -5.66
C TYR A 9 -13.68 -1.57 -6.97
N ARG A 10 -12.97 -2.70 -6.99
CA ARG A 10 -12.30 -3.28 -8.17
C ARG A 10 -13.22 -4.25 -8.92
N ALA A 11 -12.79 -4.67 -10.11
CA ALA A 11 -13.55 -5.55 -11.00
C ALA A 11 -14.18 -6.77 -10.30
N ARG A 12 -13.45 -7.45 -9.40
CA ARG A 12 -13.98 -8.61 -8.66
C ARG A 12 -15.15 -8.26 -7.74
N LYS A 13 -15.05 -7.14 -7.01
CA LYS A 13 -16.12 -6.67 -6.11
C LYS A 13 -17.34 -6.22 -6.89
N ILE A 14 -17.13 -5.46 -7.97
CA ILE A 14 -18.22 -5.04 -8.87
C ILE A 14 -18.89 -6.27 -9.51
N THR A 15 -18.12 -7.29 -9.88
CA THR A 15 -18.69 -8.54 -10.45
C THR A 15 -19.54 -9.29 -9.44
N ALA A 16 -19.11 -9.36 -8.17
CA ALA A 16 -19.88 -9.99 -7.10
C ALA A 16 -21.19 -9.23 -6.85
N GLU A 17 -21.11 -7.90 -6.77
CA GLU A 17 -22.28 -7.04 -6.55
C GLU A 17 -23.25 -7.08 -7.74
N LEU A 18 -22.76 -7.14 -8.98
CA LEU A 18 -23.61 -7.37 -10.16
C LEU A 18 -24.35 -8.71 -10.07
N ARG A 19 -23.66 -9.79 -9.71
CA ARG A 19 -24.29 -11.10 -9.53
C ARG A 19 -25.35 -11.09 -8.43
N GLU A 20 -25.09 -10.42 -7.32
CA GLU A 20 -25.99 -10.36 -6.17
C GLU A 20 -27.21 -9.47 -6.44
N ALA A 21 -27.01 -8.29 -7.03
CA ALA A 21 -28.08 -7.31 -7.25
C ALA A 21 -28.96 -7.62 -8.47
N SER A 22 -28.40 -8.18 -9.53
CA SER A 22 -29.09 -8.37 -10.82
C SER A 22 -29.21 -9.82 -11.27
N GLY A 23 -28.54 -10.76 -10.60
CA GLY A 23 -28.46 -12.16 -11.04
C GLY A 23 -27.58 -12.37 -12.28
N GLU A 24 -26.99 -11.31 -12.86
CA GLU A 24 -26.19 -11.42 -14.07
C GLU A 24 -24.83 -12.08 -13.82
N ALA A 25 -24.61 -13.22 -14.46
CA ALA A 25 -23.34 -13.93 -14.44
C ALA A 25 -22.34 -13.30 -15.43
N VAL A 26 -21.80 -12.14 -15.09
CA VAL A 26 -20.74 -11.48 -15.88
C VAL A 26 -19.36 -12.02 -15.48
N ASN A 27 -18.46 -12.18 -16.46
CA ASN A 27 -17.06 -12.53 -16.20
C ASN A 27 -16.30 -11.29 -15.69
N HIS A 28 -15.55 -11.44 -14.59
CA HIS A 28 -14.72 -10.38 -14.01
C HIS A 28 -13.70 -9.78 -14.98
N THR A 29 -13.22 -10.51 -15.98
CA THR A 29 -12.35 -9.98 -17.04
C THR A 29 -13.08 -8.98 -17.93
N ARG A 30 -14.38 -9.20 -18.19
CA ARG A 30 -15.21 -8.24 -18.93
C ARG A 30 -15.40 -6.96 -18.12
N VAL A 31 -15.71 -7.10 -16.83
CA VAL A 31 -15.82 -5.95 -15.92
C VAL A 31 -14.50 -5.19 -15.86
N ALA A 32 -13.37 -5.88 -15.73
CA ALA A 32 -12.04 -5.25 -15.73
C ALA A 32 -11.75 -4.48 -17.03
N ARG A 33 -12.12 -5.03 -18.19
CA ARG A 33 -11.95 -4.36 -19.48
C ARG A 33 -12.81 -3.10 -19.61
N VAL A 34 -14.06 -3.17 -19.16
CA VAL A 34 -14.96 -1.99 -19.12
C VAL A 34 -14.41 -0.93 -18.16
N MET A 35 -13.98 -1.33 -16.96
CA MET A 35 -13.36 -0.42 -16.01
C MET A 35 -12.15 0.30 -16.63
N TRP A 36 -11.26 -0.44 -17.29
CA TRP A 36 -10.09 0.13 -17.95
C TRP A 36 -10.46 1.11 -19.07
N ALA A 37 -11.38 0.72 -19.95
CA ALA A 37 -11.85 1.59 -21.04
C ALA A 37 -12.53 2.86 -20.54
N SER A 38 -13.15 2.82 -19.36
CA SER A 38 -13.82 3.96 -18.72
C SER A 38 -12.91 4.77 -17.79
N GLY A 39 -11.62 4.45 -17.68
CA GLY A 39 -10.69 5.13 -16.75
C GLY A 39 -11.00 4.90 -15.27
N ILE A 40 -11.73 3.82 -14.96
CA ILE A 40 -12.15 3.46 -13.62
C ILE A 40 -11.11 2.55 -12.98
N GLU A 41 -10.50 2.99 -11.89
CA GLU A 41 -9.53 2.21 -11.13
C GLU A 41 -9.96 2.05 -9.68
N GLY A 42 -10.02 0.81 -9.19
CA GLY A 42 -10.32 0.57 -7.79
C GLY A 42 -9.11 0.81 -6.89
N ILE A 43 -9.33 1.46 -5.75
CA ILE A 43 -8.30 1.73 -4.75
C ILE A 43 -7.88 0.42 -4.05
N ARG A 44 -6.57 0.24 -3.81
CA ARG A 44 -6.04 -0.76 -2.88
C ARG A 44 -5.46 -0.01 -1.68
N LEU A 45 -6.19 0.04 -0.57
CA LEU A 45 -5.58 0.49 0.69
C LEU A 45 -4.50 -0.52 1.08
N ARG A 46 -3.24 -0.08 1.14
CA ARG A 46 -2.19 -0.84 1.83
C ARG A 46 -2.48 -0.74 3.32
N ARG A 47 -2.51 -1.89 4.00
CA ARG A 47 -2.58 -1.91 5.46
C ARG A 47 -1.35 -1.17 6.00
N ARG A 48 -1.57 -0.05 6.68
CA ARG A 48 -0.50 0.66 7.39
C ARG A 48 -0.31 -0.02 8.74
N TYR A 49 0.90 -0.47 9.01
CA TYR A 49 1.31 -0.94 10.33
C TYR A 49 2.10 0.19 10.98
N HIS A 50 1.62 0.71 12.10
CA HIS A 50 2.37 1.63 12.94
C HIS A 50 3.13 0.79 13.97
N THR A 51 4.45 0.71 13.82
CA THR A 51 5.32 -0.08 14.71
C THR A 51 5.75 0.69 15.95
N THR A 52 5.72 2.01 15.89
CA THR A 52 6.24 2.91 16.92
C THR A 52 5.28 4.07 17.10
N ILE A 53 4.83 4.29 18.33
CA ILE A 53 4.16 5.54 18.71
C ILE A 53 5.29 6.48 19.12
N PRO A 54 5.58 7.54 18.34
CA PRO A 54 6.63 8.48 18.70
C PRO A 54 6.22 9.25 19.95
N ASP A 55 7.14 9.38 20.91
CA ASP A 55 6.99 10.32 22.01
C ASP A 55 7.27 11.74 21.47
N PRO A 56 6.29 12.66 21.46
CA PRO A 56 6.48 14.01 20.95
C PRO A 56 7.48 14.84 21.74
N ALA A 57 7.75 14.47 23.00
CA ALA A 57 8.72 15.15 23.86
C ALA A 57 10.14 14.56 23.75
N ALA A 58 10.30 13.41 23.10
CA ALA A 58 11.61 12.79 22.93
C ALA A 58 12.46 13.58 21.93
N ALA A 59 13.72 13.83 22.30
CA ALA A 59 14.69 14.40 21.37
C ALA A 59 14.99 13.40 20.25
N ASN A 60 15.16 13.91 19.02
CA ASN A 60 15.63 13.10 17.91
C ASN A 60 17.02 12.52 18.23
N ALA A 61 17.24 11.26 17.85
CA ALA A 61 18.56 10.67 17.93
C ALA A 61 19.56 11.50 17.08
N PRO A 62 20.75 11.80 17.60
CA PRO A 62 21.74 12.58 16.86
C PRO A 62 22.25 11.79 15.65
N ASP A 63 22.37 12.46 14.50
CA ASP A 63 22.98 11.90 13.30
C ASP A 63 24.51 11.92 13.43
N LEU A 64 25.06 10.86 14.03
CA LEU A 64 26.48 10.75 14.36
C LEU A 64 27.39 10.72 13.12
N ILE A 65 26.87 10.25 11.98
CA ILE A 65 27.63 10.12 10.73
C ILE A 65 27.30 11.22 9.71
N ARG A 66 26.36 12.13 10.03
CA ARG A 66 25.93 13.24 9.17
C ARG A 66 25.57 12.78 7.75
N ARG A 67 24.98 11.59 7.64
CA ARG A 67 24.67 10.89 6.38
C ARG A 67 25.86 10.67 5.43
N VAL A 68 27.07 10.60 5.97
CA VAL A 68 28.27 10.19 5.22
C VAL A 68 28.42 8.68 5.37
N PHE A 69 28.12 7.94 4.30
CA PHE A 69 28.17 6.46 4.27
C PHE A 69 29.50 5.92 3.71
N THR A 70 30.51 6.78 3.60
CA THR A 70 31.81 6.44 3.02
C THR A 70 32.83 6.32 4.13
N ALA A 71 33.41 5.12 4.27
CA ALA A 71 34.43 4.80 5.25
C ALA A 71 35.81 4.66 4.58
N GLY A 72 36.84 5.31 5.13
CA GLY A 72 38.21 5.22 4.60
C GLY A 72 38.96 3.94 5.00
N LYS A 73 38.43 3.18 5.97
CA LYS A 73 38.98 1.91 6.50
C LYS A 73 37.82 1.00 6.89
N PRO A 74 38.03 -0.31 7.10
CA PRO A 74 37.02 -1.19 7.70
C PRO A 74 36.75 -0.86 9.17
N ASN A 75 35.49 -1.00 9.62
CA ASN A 75 35.00 -0.81 11.00
C ASN A 75 35.10 0.61 11.65
N PRO A 76 35.09 1.75 10.95
CA PRO A 76 35.02 3.07 11.58
C PRO A 76 33.58 3.51 11.89
N GLU A 77 32.60 3.08 11.08
CA GLU A 77 31.18 3.37 11.27
C GLU A 77 30.34 2.11 11.09
N TYR A 78 29.23 2.04 11.83
CA TYR A 78 28.24 0.97 11.72
C TYR A 78 26.89 1.54 11.31
N VAL A 79 26.27 0.93 10.29
CA VAL A 79 24.93 1.28 9.81
C VAL A 79 24.13 -0.01 9.77
N GLY A 80 22.89 0.03 10.26
CA GLY A 80 21.96 -1.09 10.22
C GLY A 80 20.61 -0.64 9.66
N ASP A 81 19.97 -1.53 8.91
CA ASP A 81 18.58 -1.43 8.53
C ASP A 81 17.77 -2.54 9.21
N ILE A 82 16.45 -2.36 9.25
CA ILE A 82 15.52 -3.39 9.70
C ILE A 82 14.75 -3.92 8.51
N THR A 83 14.81 -5.23 8.32
CA THR A 83 13.99 -5.93 7.32
C THR A 83 12.82 -6.62 8.00
N TYR A 84 11.60 -6.28 7.59
CA TYR A 84 10.40 -6.95 8.07
C TYR A 84 10.23 -8.29 7.35
N LEU A 85 10.15 -9.36 8.13
CA LEU A 85 9.78 -10.67 7.62
C LEU A 85 8.25 -10.81 7.60
N PRO A 86 7.65 -11.30 6.50
CA PRO A 86 6.25 -11.64 6.48
C PRO A 86 6.01 -12.85 7.40
N ILE A 87 5.03 -12.73 8.30
CA ILE A 87 4.48 -13.81 9.11
C ILE A 87 3.25 -14.37 8.41
#